data_AF-A0A7X9JFC8-F1
#
_entry.id   AF-A0A7X9JFC8-F1
#
_cell.length_a   1.000
_cell.length_b   1.000
_cell.length_c   1.000
_cell.angle_alpha   90.00
_cell.angle_beta   90.00
_cell.angle_gamma   90.00
#
_symmetry.space_group_name_H-M   'P 1'
#
loop_
_entity.id
_entity.type
_entity.pdbx_description
1 polymer ?
#
loop_
_entity_poly.entity_id
_entity_poly.type
_entity_poly.pdbx_seq_one_letter_code
_entity_poly.pdbx_strand_id
1 'polypeptide(L)'
;LALGALAVDKLMARFADHRLGTRRCGIILVAGSCCLCAITALLIRNSLPAGLWLTGLLLTATGFIVSGIFAYASLYEIDDQRAIISPLYAADLIGGCLGSVLVSLIFIPLAGMDTTMWGMLLLSVYAFLLL
;
A
#
# COMPACT_ATOMS: atom_id res chain seq x y z
N LEU A 1 -8.11 7.44 -4.94
CA LEU A 1 -8.48 6.06 -5.34
C LEU A 1 -8.57 5.91 -6.86
N ALA A 2 -9.59 6.47 -7.54
CA ALA A 2 -9.75 6.31 -9.00
C ALA A 2 -8.53 6.74 -9.84
N LEU A 3 -7.86 7.84 -9.45
CA LEU A 3 -6.64 8.30 -10.13
C LEU A 3 -5.47 7.31 -10.06
N GLY A 4 -5.32 6.57 -8.95
CA GLY A 4 -4.25 5.57 -8.80
C GLY A 4 -4.49 4.36 -9.70
N ALA A 5 -5.74 3.87 -9.72
CA ALA A 5 -6.12 2.77 -10.61
C ALA A 5 -5.97 3.16 -12.09
N LEU A 6 -6.44 4.36 -12.49
CA LEU A 6 -6.30 4.87 -13.85
C LEU A 6 -4.84 5.09 -14.27
N ALA A 7 -3.98 5.53 -13.35
CA ALA A 7 -2.56 5.72 -13.62
C ALA A 7 -1.87 4.38 -13.89
N VAL A 8 -2.17 3.35 -13.09
CA VAL A 8 -1.62 1.99 -13.26
C VAL A 8 -2.18 1.31 -14.51
N ASP A 9 -3.48 1.44 -14.78
CA ASP A 9 -4.13 0.91 -15.98
C ASP A 9 -3.51 1.50 -17.26
N LYS A 10 -3.34 2.83 -17.32
CA LYS A 10 -2.63 3.49 -18.44
C LYS A 10 -1.16 3.08 -18.54
N LEU A 11 -0.46 2.92 -17.41
CA LEU A 11 0.93 2.46 -17.41
C LEU A 11 1.01 1.03 -17.97
N MET A 12 0.17 0.12 -17.49
CA MET A 12 0.14 -1.27 -17.92
C MET A 12 -0.28 -1.39 -19.38
N ALA A 13 -1.27 -0.61 -19.84
CA ALA A 13 -1.62 -0.55 -21.27
C ALA A 13 -0.44 -0.07 -22.14
N ARG A 14 0.38 0.86 -21.64
CA ARG A 14 1.59 1.35 -22.33
C ARG A 14 2.75 0.34 -22.30
N PHE A 15 2.77 -0.54 -21.30
CA PHE A 15 3.80 -1.57 -21.10
C PHE A 15 3.32 -2.99 -21.44
N ALA A 16 2.13 -3.15 -22.02
CA ALA A 16 1.47 -4.43 -22.30
C ALA A 16 2.33 -5.35 -23.18
N ASP A 17 3.20 -4.79 -24.01
CA ASP A 17 4.12 -5.56 -24.87
C ASP A 17 5.36 -6.14 -24.14
N HIS A 18 5.66 -5.72 -22.90
CA HIS A 18 6.91 -6.12 -22.21
C HIS A 18 6.66 -6.60 -20.77
N ARG A 19 6.84 -7.91 -20.53
CA ARG A 19 6.79 -8.54 -19.18
C ARG A 19 7.70 -7.87 -18.13
N LEU A 20 8.76 -7.21 -18.57
CA LEU A 20 9.67 -6.44 -17.69
C LEU A 20 9.04 -5.11 -17.21
N GLY A 21 8.16 -4.50 -18.01
CA GLY A 21 7.48 -3.24 -17.67
C GLY A 21 6.41 -3.43 -16.60
N THR A 22 5.68 -4.55 -16.64
CA THR A 22 4.70 -4.91 -15.61
C THR A 22 5.38 -5.18 -14.26
N ARG A 23 6.46 -5.96 -14.21
CA ARG A 23 7.18 -6.20 -12.94
C ARG A 23 7.76 -4.91 -12.32
N ARG A 24 8.30 -4.00 -13.16
CA ARG A 24 8.76 -2.68 -12.71
C ARG A 24 7.63 -1.83 -12.11
N CYS A 25 6.42 -1.93 -12.63
CA CYS A 25 5.27 -1.21 -12.10
C CYS A 25 4.94 -1.67 -10.66
N GLY A 26 4.93 -2.97 -10.41
CA GLY A 26 4.76 -3.54 -9.07
C GLY A 26 5.86 -3.09 -8.09
N ILE A 27 7.13 -3.15 -8.52
CA ILE A 27 8.27 -2.68 -7.72
C ILE A 27 8.12 -1.20 -7.34
N ILE A 28 7.74 -0.33 -8.29
CA ILE A 28 7.54 1.11 -8.02
C ILE A 28 6.41 1.34 -7.01
N LEU A 29 5.31 0.61 -7.12
CA LEU A 29 4.17 0.71 -6.20
C LEU A 29 4.57 0.32 -4.77
N VAL A 30 5.26 -0.82 -4.60
CA VAL A 30 5.69 -1.29 -3.27
C VAL A 30 6.86 -0.46 -2.71
N ALA A 31 7.77 0.02 -3.56
CA ALA A 31 8.78 0.99 -3.14
C ALA A 31 8.12 2.29 -2.64
N GLY A 32 7.06 2.75 -3.33
CA GLY A 32 6.26 3.89 -2.93
C GLY A 32 5.61 3.69 -1.56
N SER A 33 5.02 2.52 -1.29
CA SER A 33 4.43 2.21 0.02
C SER A 33 5.50 2.18 1.12
N CYS A 34 6.66 1.58 0.86
CA CYS A 34 7.79 1.58 1.80
C CYS A 34 8.24 3.00 2.14
N CYS A 35 8.39 3.86 1.12
CA CYS A 35 8.76 5.25 1.30
C CYS A 35 7.72 6.01 2.15
N LEU A 36 6.43 5.80 1.89
CA LEU A 36 5.36 6.43 2.66
C LEU A 36 5.36 5.98 4.13
N CYS A 37 5.60 4.69 4.39
CA CYS A 37 5.78 4.15 5.75
C CYS A 37 7.00 4.77 6.45
N ALA A 38 8.11 4.95 5.75
CA ALA A 38 9.30 5.59 6.33
C ALA A 38 9.05 7.06 6.67
N ILE A 39 8.40 7.81 5.77
CA ILE A 39 8.05 9.21 6.00
C ILE A 39 7.11 9.34 7.20
N THR A 40 6.05 8.55 7.27
CA THR A 40 5.11 8.56 8.42
C THR A 40 5.82 8.25 9.73
N ALA A 41 6.65 7.21 9.78
CA ALA A 41 7.41 6.84 10.97
C ALA A 41 8.35 7.98 11.42
N LEU A 42 9.01 8.66 10.48
CA LEU A 42 9.89 9.80 10.79
C LEU A 42 9.12 11.02 11.30
N LEU A 43 7.94 11.31 10.74
CA LEU A 43 7.09 12.41 11.19
C LEU A 43 6.64 12.20 12.64
N ILE A 44 6.19 10.99 12.96
CA ILE A 44 5.72 10.61 14.30
C ILE A 44 6.88 10.65 15.29
N ARG A 45 8.04 10.04 14.94
CA ARG A 45 9.23 10.01 15.81
C ARG A 45 9.75 11.40 16.16
N ASN A 46 9.72 12.34 15.22
CA ASN A 46 10.17 13.72 15.47
C ASN A 46 9.11 14.57 16.18
N SER A 47 7.96 14.00 16.54
CA SER A 47 6.83 14.71 17.16
C SER A 47 6.44 15.97 16.38
N LEU A 48 6.58 15.94 15.05
CA LEU A 48 6.25 17.06 14.20
C LEU A 48 4.73 17.26 14.22
N PRO A 49 4.21 18.48 14.41
CA PRO A 49 2.78 18.73 14.36
C PRO A 49 2.28 18.45 12.94
N ALA A 50 1.72 17.26 12.74
CA ALA A 50 1.08 16.90 11.50
C ALA A 50 -0.28 17.61 11.44
N GLY A 51 -0.28 18.80 10.82
CA GLY A 51 -1.51 19.54 10.56
C GLY A 51 -2.45 18.75 9.64
N LEU A 52 -3.74 19.12 9.66
CA LEU A 52 -4.81 18.48 8.88
C LEU A 52 -4.47 18.34 7.38
N TRP A 53 -3.79 19.35 6.83
CA TRP A 53 -3.31 19.37 5.45
C TRP A 53 -2.29 18.28 5.16
N LEU A 54 -1.30 18.12 6.03
CA LEU A 54 -0.25 17.11 5.88
C LEU A 54 -0.86 15.72 6.01
N THR A 55 -1.67 15.48 7.04
CA THR A 55 -2.37 14.20 7.21
C THR A 55 -3.27 13.86 6.02
N GLY A 56 -3.99 14.85 5.47
CA GLY A 56 -4.82 14.66 4.28
C GLY A 56 -4.02 14.30 3.03
N LEU A 57 -2.84 14.91 2.85
CA LEU A 57 -1.94 14.59 1.75
C LEU A 57 -1.39 13.16 1.88
N LEU A 58 -0.95 12.76 3.07
CA LEU A 58 -0.47 11.41 3.33
C LEU A 58 -1.58 10.37 3.12
N LEU A 59 -2.81 10.65 3.56
CA LEU A 59 -3.96 9.76 3.33
C LEU A 59 -4.26 9.61 1.84
N THR A 60 -4.22 10.72 1.10
CA THR A 60 -4.46 10.74 -0.34
C THR A 60 -3.39 9.94 -1.09
N ALA A 61 -2.12 10.12 -0.72
CA ALA A 61 -1.00 9.37 -1.29
C ALA A 61 -1.10 7.87 -0.97
N THR A 62 -1.44 7.52 0.28
CA THR A 62 -1.68 6.13 0.68
C THR A 62 -2.79 5.51 -0.15
N GLY A 63 -3.93 6.20 -0.28
CA GLY A 63 -5.05 5.73 -1.10
C GLY A 63 -4.71 5.61 -2.57
N PHE A 64 -3.86 6.49 -3.12
CA PHE A 64 -3.37 6.38 -4.51
C PHE A 64 -2.51 5.13 -4.71
N ILE A 65 -1.60 4.84 -3.77
CA ILE A 65 -0.70 3.68 -3.85
C ILE A 65 -1.50 2.38 -3.68
N VAL A 66 -2.38 2.30 -2.67
CA VAL A 66 -3.21 1.12 -2.42
C VAL A 66 -4.08 0.82 -3.63
N SER A 67 -4.78 1.81 -4.20
CA SER A 67 -5.60 1.56 -5.39
C SER A 67 -4.77 1.18 -6.62
N GLY A 68 -3.54 1.68 -6.72
CA GLY A 68 -2.58 1.25 -7.73
C GLY A 68 -2.13 -0.20 -7.56
N ILE A 69 -1.86 -0.65 -6.32
CA ILE A 69 -1.51 -2.05 -6.00
C ILE A 69 -2.67 -2.97 -6.35
N PHE A 70 -3.91 -2.58 -6.02
CA PHE A 70 -5.11 -3.33 -6.39
C PHE A 70 -5.29 -3.46 -7.90
N ALA A 71 -5.12 -2.36 -8.64
CA ALA A 71 -5.20 -2.37 -10.09
C ALA A 71 -4.09 -3.24 -10.70
N TYR A 72 -2.88 -3.17 -10.17
CA TYR A 72 -1.77 -4.02 -10.58
C TYR A 72 -2.08 -5.50 -10.33
N ALA A 73 -2.54 -5.85 -9.12
CA ALA A 73 -2.87 -7.21 -8.74
C ALA A 73 -4.05 -7.80 -9.51
N SER A 74 -5.01 -6.98 -9.96
CA SER A 74 -6.14 -7.44 -10.79
C SER A 74 -5.81 -7.55 -12.28
N LEU A 75 -4.68 -6.99 -12.73
CA LEU A 75 -4.22 -7.01 -14.12
C LEU A 75 -3.03 -7.96 -14.36
N TYR A 76 -2.28 -8.33 -13.33
CA TYR A 76 -1.05 -9.10 -13.46
C TYR A 76 -1.31 -10.61 -13.61
N GLU A 77 -1.05 -11.15 -14.82
CA GLU A 77 -1.10 -12.59 -15.17
C GLU A 77 -2.48 -13.27 -15.00
N ILE A 78 -3.56 -12.57 -15.33
CA ILE A 78 -4.93 -13.06 -15.11
C ILE A 78 -5.76 -13.01 -16.41
N ASP A 79 -6.27 -14.18 -16.82
CA ASP A 79 -7.22 -14.32 -17.95
C ASP A 79 -8.65 -13.85 -17.59
N ASP A 80 -9.10 -14.08 -16.33
CA ASP A 80 -10.42 -13.65 -15.86
C ASP A 80 -10.33 -12.72 -14.65
N GLN A 81 -10.33 -11.41 -14.92
CA GLN A 81 -10.28 -10.38 -13.88
C GLN A 81 -11.41 -10.49 -12.86
N ARG A 82 -12.62 -10.93 -13.27
CA ARG A 82 -13.78 -10.96 -12.38
C ARG A 82 -13.63 -12.01 -11.28
N ALA A 83 -12.95 -13.12 -11.58
CA ALA A 83 -12.71 -14.18 -10.63
C ALA A 83 -11.75 -13.77 -9.49
N ILE A 84 -10.93 -12.74 -9.69
CA ILE A 84 -9.85 -12.36 -8.76
C ILE A 84 -10.16 -11.10 -7.96
N ILE A 85 -11.05 -10.23 -8.46
CA ILE A 85 -11.47 -9.03 -7.71
C ILE A 85 -12.12 -9.41 -6.37
N SER A 86 -13.01 -10.41 -6.35
CA SER A 86 -13.69 -10.84 -5.12
C SER A 86 -12.74 -11.36 -4.03
N PRO A 87 -11.83 -12.33 -4.29
CA PRO A 87 -10.88 -12.79 -3.28
C PRO A 87 -9.86 -11.71 -2.89
N LEU A 88 -9.44 -10.85 -3.82
CA LEU A 88 -8.53 -9.73 -3.52
C LEU A 88 -9.18 -8.73 -2.56
N TYR A 89 -10.45 -8.39 -2.79
CA TYR A 89 -11.21 -7.51 -1.90
C TYR A 89 -11.49 -8.16 -0.53
N ALA A 90 -11.76 -9.46 -0.51
CA ALA A 90 -11.91 -10.22 0.74
C ALA A 90 -10.61 -10.23 1.56
N ALA A 91 -9.46 -10.40 0.91
CA ALA A 91 -8.16 -10.34 1.56
C ALA A 91 -7.89 -8.96 2.18
N ASP A 92 -8.23 -7.87 1.49
CA ASP A 92 -8.10 -6.51 2.02
C ASP A 92 -9.05 -6.23 3.19
N LEU A 93 -10.30 -6.70 3.14
CA LEU A 93 -11.22 -6.57 4.27
C LEU A 93 -10.69 -7.30 5.51
N ILE A 94 -10.22 -8.54 5.34
CA ILE A 94 -9.66 -9.33 6.43
C ILE A 94 -8.39 -8.66 6.97
N GLY A 95 -7.50 -8.21 6.08
CA GLY A 95 -6.28 -7.50 6.43
C GLY A 95 -6.56 -6.19 7.17
N GLY A 96 -7.54 -5.40 6.72
CA GLY A 96 -7.98 -4.17 7.35
C GLY A 96 -8.61 -4.39 8.72
N CYS A 97 -9.48 -5.40 8.86
CA CYS A 97 -10.07 -5.77 10.14
C CYS A 97 -9.00 -6.26 11.14
N LEU A 98 -8.17 -7.22 10.73
CA LEU A 98 -7.10 -7.75 11.59
C LEU A 98 -6.09 -6.67 11.93
N GLY A 99 -5.68 -5.86 10.96
CA GLY A 99 -4.78 -4.73 11.17
C GLY A 99 -5.36 -3.75 12.18
N SER A 100 -6.61 -3.33 12.02
CA SER A 100 -7.26 -2.39 12.94
C SER A 100 -7.35 -2.95 14.37
N VAL A 101 -7.74 -4.21 14.54
CA VAL A 101 -7.85 -4.86 15.85
C VAL A 101 -6.47 -5.04 16.48
N LEU A 102 -5.52 -5.66 15.77
CA LEU A 102 -4.17 -5.92 16.28
C LEU A 102 -3.45 -4.61 16.61
N VAL A 103 -3.48 -3.63 15.71
CA VAL A 103 -2.79 -2.35 15.87
C VAL A 103 -3.41 -1.54 17.01
N SER A 104 -4.72 -1.36 17.02
CA SER A 104 -5.38 -0.46 17.98
C SER A 104 -5.50 -1.06 19.38
N LEU A 105 -5.76 -2.36 19.48
CA LEU A 105 -6.06 -3.01 20.76
C LEU A 105 -4.83 -3.60 21.44
N ILE A 106 -3.85 -4.10 20.67
CA ILE A 106 -2.71 -4.84 21.22
C ILE A 106 -1.45 -4.02 21.07
N PHE A 107 -1.10 -3.66 19.84
CA PHE A 107 0.20 -3.13 19.48
C PHE A 107 0.42 -1.70 19.99
N ILE A 108 -0.52 -0.77 19.76
CA ILE A 108 -0.39 0.61 20.25
C ILE A 108 -0.36 0.64 21.79
N PRO A 109 -1.24 -0.08 22.53
CA PRO A 109 -1.21 -0.06 23.99
C PRO A 109 0.01 -0.76 24.61
N LEU A 110 0.49 -1.88 24.06
CA LEU A 110 1.65 -2.60 24.63
C LEU A 110 2.98 -1.97 24.24
N ALA A 111 3.14 -1.58 22.97
CA ALA A 111 4.43 -1.23 22.40
C ALA A 111 4.58 0.28 22.13
N GLY A 112 3.48 1.03 22.13
CA GLY A 112 3.44 2.46 21.81
C GLY A 112 3.38 2.72 20.30
N MET A 113 2.91 3.92 19.93
CA MET A 113 2.68 4.28 18.53
C MET A 113 3.95 4.25 17.66
N ASP A 114 5.11 4.60 18.22
CA ASP A 114 6.38 4.61 17.48
C ASP A 114 6.80 3.21 17.01
N THR A 115 6.78 2.22 17.89
CA THR A 115 7.24 0.85 17.57
C THR A 115 6.30 0.15 16.60
N THR A 116 4.99 0.40 16.69
CA THR A 116 4.00 -0.16 15.78
C THR A 116 4.18 0.29 14.34
N MET A 117 4.59 1.55 14.14
CA MET A 117 4.90 2.09 12.82
C MET A 117 6.15 1.44 12.20
N TRP A 118 7.18 1.16 13.00
CA TRP A 118 8.32 0.38 12.54
C TRP A 118 7.94 -1.04 12.14
N GLY A 119 6.99 -1.67 12.85
CA GLY A 119 6.43 -2.97 12.48
C GLY A 119 5.75 -2.95 11.11
N MET A 120 4.98 -1.90 10.79
CA MET A 120 4.36 -1.73 9.47
C MET A 120 5.40 -1.54 8.37
N LEU A 121 6.48 -0.79 8.63
CA LEU A 121 7.59 -0.62 7.69
C LEU A 121 8.25 -1.97 7.39
N LEU A 122 8.48 -2.79 8.41
CA LEU A 122 9.08 -4.11 8.30
C LEU A 122 8.23 -5.03 7.38
N LEU A 123 6.91 -5.02 7.56
CA LEU A 123 5.96 -5.72 6.70
C LEU A 123 6.00 -5.24 5.24
N SER A 124 6.10 -3.92 5.04
CA SER A 124 6.20 -3.32 3.70
C SER A 124 7.51 -3.72 2.99
N VAL A 125 8.62 -3.71 3.72
CA VAL A 125 9.94 -4.16 3.21
C VAL A 125 9.92 -5.66 2.91
N TYR A 126 9.27 -6.47 3.75
CA TYR A 126 9.11 -7.90 3.48
C TYR A 126 8.33 -8.15 2.18
N ALA A 127 7.24 -7.40 1.95
CA ALA A 127 6.50 -7.47 0.69
C ALA A 127 7.35 -7.05 -0.52
N PHE A 128 8.24 -6.07 -0.35
CA PHE A 128 9.20 -5.67 -1.39
C PHE A 128 10.20 -6.77 -1.73
N LEU A 129 10.69 -7.51 -0.73
CA LEU A 129 11.65 -8.61 -0.93
C LEU A 129 11.04 -9.82 -1.65
N LEU A 130 9.72 -9.98 -1.61
CA LEU A 130 9.00 -11.09 -2.27
C LEU A 130 8.69 -10.85 -3.76
N LEU A 131 8.94 -9.64 -4.29
CA LEU A 131 8.67 -9.22 -5.68
C LEU A 131 9.83 -9.51 -6.66
#